data_AF-A0A946UD56-F1
#
_entry.id   AF-A0A946UD56-F1
#
_cell.length_a   1.000
_cell.length_b   1.000
_cell.length_c   1.000
_cell.angle_alpha   90.00
_cell.angle_beta   90.00
_cell.angle_gamma   90.00
#
_symmetry.space_group_name_H-M   'P 1'
#
loop_
_entity.id
_entity.type
_entity.pdbx_description
1 polymer ?
#
loop_
_entity_poly.entity_id
_entity_poly.type
_entity_poly.pdbx_seq_one_letter_code
_entity_poly.pdbx_strand_id
1 'polypeptide(L)'
;MKLIQWLASIAIALPLMAQAGEDGKARIVTHMSNGAQCISPVHILRIDGREVQVNRGGFELEPGKHTMSGKTLIDTSICSTVGRGTQQHNAAPLEAEFEAGKTYWVGFDHNSPNRNDWKYVIWKVKD
;
A
#
# COMPACT_ATOMS: atom_id res chain seq x y z
N MET A 1 -20.66 49.52 -44.85
CA MET A 1 -19.54 48.62 -45.18
C MET A 1 -19.11 47.92 -43.89
N LYS A 2 -19.17 46.59 -43.89
CA LYS A 2 -18.89 45.55 -42.88
C LYS A 2 -18.47 45.92 -41.43
N LEU A 3 -19.35 45.53 -40.50
CA LEU A 3 -19.10 45.06 -39.12
C LEU A 3 -18.09 43.90 -39.14
N ILE A 4 -17.05 43.91 -38.28
CA ILE A 4 -16.37 42.67 -37.86
C ILE A 4 -16.07 42.73 -36.36
N GLN A 5 -16.73 41.80 -35.69
CA GLN A 5 -16.83 41.54 -34.26
C GLN A 5 -15.60 40.73 -33.84
N TRP A 6 -14.83 41.20 -32.85
CA TRP A 6 -13.72 40.42 -32.28
C TRP A 6 -14.29 39.41 -31.27
N LEU A 7 -14.22 38.12 -31.62
CA LEU A 7 -14.52 37.01 -30.71
C LEU A 7 -13.31 36.80 -29.78
N ALA A 8 -13.51 37.03 -28.48
CA ALA A 8 -12.59 36.63 -27.44
C ALA A 8 -12.69 35.11 -27.22
N SER A 9 -11.70 34.35 -27.70
CA SER A 9 -11.54 32.94 -27.34
C SER A 9 -10.81 32.84 -26.00
N ILE A 10 -11.56 32.83 -24.89
CA ILE A 10 -11.02 32.39 -23.60
C ILE A 10 -11.07 30.87 -23.59
N ALA A 11 -9.91 30.24 -23.74
CA ALA A 11 -9.73 28.81 -23.51
C ALA A 11 -9.93 28.54 -22.01
N ILE A 12 -11.07 27.94 -21.66
CA ILE A 12 -11.34 27.44 -20.31
C ILE A 12 -10.44 26.21 -20.12
N ALA A 13 -9.29 26.40 -19.47
CA ALA A 13 -8.52 25.30 -18.91
C ALA A 13 -9.34 24.70 -17.76
N LEU A 14 -10.09 23.65 -18.05
CA LEU A 14 -10.73 22.84 -17.02
C LEU A 14 -9.62 22.24 -16.15
N PRO A 15 -9.60 22.49 -14.83
CA PRO A 15 -8.72 21.74 -13.96
C PRO A 15 -9.13 20.27 -14.06
N LEU A 16 -8.15 19.43 -14.38
CA LEU A 16 -8.26 17.98 -14.32
C LEU A 16 -8.70 17.65 -12.89
N MET A 17 -10.00 17.40 -12.69
CA MET A 17 -10.47 16.91 -11.40
C MET A 17 -9.86 15.53 -11.22
N ALA A 18 -8.84 15.47 -10.37
CA ALA A 18 -8.35 14.22 -9.82
C ALA A 18 -9.57 13.50 -9.25
N GLN A 19 -9.92 12.38 -9.87
CA GLN A 19 -10.99 11.53 -9.40
C GLN A 19 -10.49 10.86 -8.13
N ALA A 20 -10.66 11.54 -7.01
CA ALA A 20 -10.46 10.97 -5.70
C ALA A 20 -11.42 9.76 -5.59
N GLY A 21 -10.88 8.57 -5.38
CA GLY A 21 -11.68 7.41 -4.96
C GLY A 21 -12.55 7.81 -3.77
N GLU A 22 -13.76 7.26 -3.69
CA GLU A 22 -14.98 7.88 -3.13
C GLU A 22 -14.89 8.64 -1.79
N ASP A 23 -13.87 8.43 -0.95
CA ASP A 23 -13.66 9.13 0.33
C ASP A 23 -12.34 9.93 0.45
N GLY A 24 -11.56 10.05 -0.64
CA GLY A 24 -10.26 10.75 -0.64
C GLY A 24 -9.13 10.00 0.09
N LYS A 25 -9.35 8.74 0.47
CA LYS A 25 -8.41 7.91 1.23
C LYS A 25 -7.63 6.96 0.34
N ALA A 26 -6.51 6.45 0.86
CA ALA A 26 -5.81 5.32 0.28
C ALA A 26 -6.44 4.01 0.77
N ARG A 27 -6.54 3.01 -0.11
CA ARG A 27 -7.00 1.67 0.24
C ARG A 27 -5.81 0.75 0.45
N ILE A 28 -5.72 0.10 1.59
CA ILE A 28 -4.68 -0.88 1.91
C ILE A 28 -5.26 -2.28 1.82
N VAL A 29 -4.57 -3.19 1.13
CA VAL A 29 -4.93 -4.61 1.02
C VAL A 29 -3.80 -5.44 1.62
N THR A 30 -4.13 -6.33 2.55
CA THR A 30 -3.13 -7.05 3.36
C THR A 30 -3.31 -8.57 3.40
N HIS A 31 -4.47 -9.07 2.98
CA HIS A 31 -4.73 -10.50 2.82
C HIS A 31 -4.99 -10.84 1.36
N MET A 32 -4.36 -11.92 0.88
CA MET A 32 -4.46 -12.34 -0.51
C MET A 32 -4.35 -13.86 -0.60
N SER A 33 -5.19 -14.48 -1.43
CA SER A 33 -5.11 -15.91 -1.73
C SER A 33 -3.97 -16.28 -2.67
N ASN A 34 -3.45 -15.32 -3.46
CA ASN A 34 -2.37 -15.50 -4.44
C ASN A 34 -1.43 -14.28 -4.45
N GLY A 35 -0.74 -14.01 -3.34
CA GLY A 35 0.31 -12.99 -3.32
C GLY A 35 1.41 -13.30 -4.35
N ALA A 36 2.21 -12.28 -4.72
CA ALA A 36 3.43 -12.54 -5.48
C ALA A 36 4.31 -13.57 -4.72
N GLN A 37 5.08 -14.36 -5.46
CA GLN A 37 5.90 -15.43 -4.89
C GLN A 37 6.73 -14.91 -3.70
N CYS A 38 6.69 -15.63 -2.57
CA CYS A 38 7.39 -15.27 -1.32
C CYS A 38 6.92 -13.98 -0.61
N ILE A 39 5.73 -13.48 -0.94
CA ILE A 39 5.08 -12.38 -0.21
C ILE A 39 3.91 -12.94 0.60
N SER A 40 4.08 -12.97 1.93
CA SER A 40 3.06 -13.45 2.84
C SER A 40 2.07 -12.35 3.25
N PRO A 41 0.80 -12.70 3.53
CA PRO A 41 -0.16 -11.80 4.14
C PRO A 41 0.34 -11.19 5.45
N VAL A 42 -0.11 -9.98 5.74
CA VAL A 42 0.21 -9.27 6.98
C VAL A 42 -1.05 -8.87 7.72
N HIS A 43 -1.01 -8.96 9.04
CA HIS A 43 -1.99 -8.32 9.90
C HIS A 43 -1.33 -7.09 10.52
N ILE A 44 -1.74 -5.90 10.08
CA ILE A 44 -1.23 -4.63 10.60
C ILE A 44 -1.75 -4.42 12.02
N LEU A 45 -0.84 -4.10 12.94
CA LEU A 45 -1.13 -3.90 14.36
C LEU A 45 -0.72 -2.51 14.85
N ARG A 46 0.18 -1.84 14.13
CA ARG A 46 0.61 -0.47 14.44
C ARG A 46 0.69 0.38 13.19
N ILE A 47 0.21 1.62 13.31
CA ILE A 47 0.34 2.69 12.31
C ILE A 47 0.88 3.92 13.05
N ASP A 48 1.94 4.53 12.53
CA ASP A 48 2.58 5.72 13.12
C ASP A 48 2.93 5.58 14.60
N GLY A 49 3.44 4.39 14.95
CA GLY A 49 3.82 4.03 16.33
C GLY A 49 2.65 3.72 17.27
N ARG A 50 1.39 3.86 16.83
CA ARG A 50 0.18 3.62 17.64
C ARG A 50 -0.42 2.27 17.33
N GLU A 51 -0.93 1.58 18.35
CA GLU A 51 -1.70 0.35 18.15
C GLU A 51 -3.05 0.64 17.49
N VAL A 52 -3.43 -0.20 16.53
CA VAL A 52 -4.67 -0.07 15.76
C VAL A 52 -5.42 -1.39 15.69
N GLN A 53 -6.73 -1.32 15.52
CA GLN A 53 -7.58 -2.47 15.21
C GLN A 53 -8.17 -2.29 13.81
N VAL A 54 -7.52 -2.88 12.82
CA VAL A 54 -7.94 -2.84 11.41
C VAL A 54 -8.41 -4.21 10.94
N ASN A 55 -9.19 -4.24 9.86
CA ASN A 55 -9.59 -5.51 9.25
C ASN A 55 -8.37 -6.19 8.62
N ARG A 56 -8.25 -7.51 8.85
CA ARG A 56 -7.13 -8.34 8.36
C ARG A 56 -7.03 -8.42 6.84
N GLY A 57 -8.13 -8.19 6.13
CA GLY A 57 -8.18 -8.18 4.66
C GLY A 57 -7.65 -6.91 4.03
N GLY A 58 -7.71 -5.80 4.78
CA GLY A 58 -7.43 -4.46 4.27
C GLY A 58 -8.25 -3.41 5.00
N PHE A 59 -7.90 -2.14 4.82
CA PHE A 59 -8.51 -1.00 5.49
C PHE A 59 -8.26 0.27 4.69
N GLU A 60 -8.92 1.37 5.07
CA GLU A 60 -8.66 2.70 4.49
C GLU A 60 -7.72 3.50 5.38
N LEU A 61 -6.88 4.32 4.75
CA LEU A 61 -5.86 5.12 5.39
C LEU A 61 -5.92 6.55 4.85
N GLU A 62 -5.72 7.52 5.72
CA GLU A 62 -5.55 8.91 5.29
C GLU A 62 -4.35 9.04 4.34
N PRO A 63 -4.39 9.96 3.35
CA PRO A 63 -3.22 10.22 2.53
C PRO A 63 -2.10 10.85 3.35
N GLY A 64 -0.85 10.50 3.01
CA GLY A 64 0.32 11.02 3.68
C GLY A 64 1.42 9.99 3.88
N LYS A 65 2.50 10.46 4.49
CA LYS A 65 3.60 9.62 4.96
C LYS A 65 3.19 8.88 6.23
N HIS A 66 3.19 7.55 6.15
CA HIS A 66 2.84 6.67 7.26
C HIS A 66 3.90 5.59 7.50
N THR A 67 3.93 5.09 8.73
CA THR A 67 4.67 3.87 9.08
C THR A 67 3.72 2.74 9.46
N MET A 68 4.03 1.49 9.08
CA MET A 68 3.20 0.32 9.40
C MET A 68 4.04 -0.86 9.87
N SER A 69 3.56 -1.56 10.89
CA SER A 69 4.12 -2.84 11.32
C SER A 69 3.04 -3.79 11.84
N GLY A 70 3.35 -5.08 11.88
CA GLY A 70 2.33 -6.10 12.09
C GLY A 70 2.89 -7.49 12.33
N LYS A 71 2.04 -8.50 12.18
CA LYS A 71 2.44 -9.90 12.20
C LYS A 71 2.19 -10.51 10.83
N THR A 72 3.12 -11.33 10.35
CA THR A 72 2.90 -12.17 9.18
C THR A 72 2.76 -13.63 9.56
N LEU A 73 1.96 -14.37 8.80
CA LEU A 73 1.96 -15.82 8.81
C LEU A 73 2.72 -16.26 7.56
N ILE A 74 3.94 -16.76 7.75
CA ILE A 74 4.79 -17.18 6.64
C ILE A 74 4.36 -18.57 6.20
N ASP A 75 3.85 -18.69 4.98
CA ASP A 75 3.57 -19.97 4.38
C ASP A 75 4.82 -20.55 3.72
N THR A 76 5.48 -21.45 4.45
CA THR A 76 6.69 -22.12 3.99
C THR A 76 6.46 -23.14 2.87
N SER A 77 5.20 -23.48 2.57
CA SER A 77 4.86 -24.38 1.46
C SER A 77 4.95 -23.68 0.09
N ILE A 78 4.75 -22.37 0.06
CA ILE A 78 4.82 -21.54 -1.15
C ILE A 78 6.25 -21.02 -1.38
N CYS A 79 6.96 -20.71 -0.30
CA CYS A 79 8.35 -20.27 -0.35
C CYS A 79 9.12 -20.93 0.79
N SER A 80 9.99 -21.87 0.44
CA SER A 80 10.83 -22.56 1.42
C SER A 80 11.71 -21.55 2.15
N THR A 81 11.53 -21.41 3.46
CA THR A 81 12.42 -20.59 4.28
C THR A 81 13.61 -21.40 4.76
N VAL A 82 14.78 -20.77 4.84
CA VAL A 82 15.97 -21.39 5.42
C VAL A 82 16.02 -21.16 6.94
N GLY A 83 16.48 -22.19 7.66
CA GLY A 83 16.65 -22.19 9.11
C GLY A 83 15.43 -22.68 9.89
N ARG A 84 15.61 -23.72 10.72
CA ARG A 84 14.67 -24.11 11.76
C ARG A 84 14.75 -23.11 12.90
N GLY A 85 13.61 -22.60 13.36
CA GLY A 85 13.53 -21.88 14.63
C GLY A 85 12.91 -20.50 14.52
N THR A 86 12.03 -20.24 15.49
CA THR A 86 11.33 -18.99 15.86
C THR A 86 10.52 -18.29 14.76
N GLN A 87 9.21 -18.17 15.02
CA GLN A 87 8.24 -17.39 14.24
C GLN A 87 8.48 -15.86 14.33
N GLN A 88 9.50 -15.42 15.06
CA GLN A 88 9.83 -14.02 15.25
C GLN A 88 10.80 -13.54 14.18
N HIS A 89 10.31 -12.65 13.34
CA HIS A 89 11.08 -11.81 12.41
C HIS A 89 11.12 -10.40 13.01
N ASN A 90 12.33 -9.82 13.10
CA ASN A 90 12.53 -8.43 13.52
C ASN A 90 12.65 -7.57 12.26
N ALA A 91 11.52 -7.30 11.60
CA ALA A 91 11.49 -6.37 10.48
C ALA A 91 11.22 -4.94 10.97
N ALA A 92 11.95 -3.98 10.41
CA ALA A 92 11.63 -2.56 10.60
C ALA A 92 10.23 -2.26 10.02
N PRO A 93 9.49 -1.29 10.58
CA PRO A 93 8.23 -0.85 9.99
C PRO A 93 8.39 -0.47 8.52
N LEU A 94 7.36 -0.74 7.70
CA LEU A 94 7.23 -0.12 6.39
C LEU A 94 7.08 1.38 6.57
N GLU A 95 7.82 2.19 5.82
CA GLU A 95 7.64 3.64 5.73
C GLU A 95 7.34 3.98 4.27
N ALA A 96 6.22 4.64 4.01
CA ALA A 96 5.80 4.99 2.65
C ALA A 96 4.86 6.19 2.62
N GLU A 97 4.80 6.85 1.46
CA GLU A 97 3.79 7.86 1.12
C GLU A 97 2.58 7.18 0.50
N PHE A 98 1.38 7.51 0.97
CA PHE A 98 0.12 6.95 0.48
C PHE A 98 -0.73 8.05 -0.14
N GLU A 99 -0.97 7.96 -1.43
CA GLU A 99 -1.81 8.91 -2.17
C GLU A 99 -3.31 8.55 -2.10
N ALA A 100 -4.15 9.59 -2.06
CA ALA A 100 -5.60 9.49 -2.14
C ALA A 100 -6.08 8.72 -3.39
N GLY A 101 -7.11 7.90 -3.23
CA GLY A 101 -7.75 7.16 -4.33
C GLY A 101 -6.99 5.90 -4.76
N LYS A 102 -5.71 5.74 -4.40
CA LYS A 102 -4.91 4.58 -4.78
C LYS A 102 -5.15 3.39 -3.85
N THR A 103 -5.02 2.20 -4.41
CA THR A 103 -4.95 0.93 -3.68
C THR A 103 -3.51 0.45 -3.59
N TYR A 104 -3.06 0.11 -2.38
CA TYR A 104 -1.74 -0.41 -2.07
C TYR A 104 -1.86 -1.82 -1.52
N TRP A 105 -1.15 -2.77 -2.11
CA TRP A 105 -1.06 -4.12 -1.57
C TRP A 105 0.21 -4.25 -0.75
N VAL A 106 0.02 -4.42 0.55
CA VAL A 106 1.10 -4.53 1.53
C VAL A 106 1.26 -5.98 1.93
N GLY A 107 2.49 -6.45 1.99
CA GLY A 107 2.81 -7.82 2.38
C GLY A 107 4.17 -7.89 3.08
N PHE A 108 4.59 -9.11 3.36
CA PHE A 108 5.89 -9.40 3.96
C PHE A 108 6.75 -10.20 2.99
N ASP A 109 7.82 -9.59 2.51
CA ASP A 109 8.81 -10.25 1.65
C ASP A 109 9.76 -11.08 2.52
N HIS A 110 9.76 -12.39 2.27
CA HIS A 110 10.61 -13.37 2.92
C HIS A 110 11.36 -14.24 1.90
N ASN A 111 11.66 -13.69 0.72
CA ASN A 111 12.37 -14.41 -0.33
C ASN A 111 13.87 -14.61 -0.04
N SER A 112 14.47 -13.73 0.77
CA SER A 112 15.91 -13.84 1.11
C SER A 112 16.17 -15.06 1.99
N PRO A 113 17.27 -15.80 1.79
CA PRO A 113 17.73 -16.80 2.75
C PRO A 113 18.23 -16.16 4.06
N ASN A 114 18.57 -14.87 4.07
CA ASN A 114 18.96 -14.17 5.28
C ASN A 114 17.74 -13.46 5.89
N ARG A 115 17.33 -13.89 7.08
CA ARG A 115 16.13 -13.36 7.77
C ARG A 115 16.22 -11.88 8.13
N ASN A 116 17.43 -11.32 8.23
CA ASN A 116 17.62 -9.89 8.48
C ASN A 116 17.22 -9.04 7.27
N ASP A 117 17.10 -9.63 6.09
CA ASP A 117 16.68 -8.94 4.87
C ASP A 117 15.15 -8.97 4.68
N TRP A 118 14.44 -9.75 5.52
CA TRP A 118 12.98 -9.86 5.44
C TRP A 118 12.33 -8.56 5.90
N LYS A 119 11.30 -8.13 5.18
CA LYS A 119 10.74 -6.78 5.35
C LYS A 119 9.30 -6.68 4.88
N TYR A 120 8.59 -5.70 5.42
CA TYR A 120 7.31 -5.28 4.85
C TYR A 120 7.55 -4.56 3.52
N VAL A 121 6.67 -4.79 2.55
CA VAL A 121 6.78 -4.21 1.21
C VAL A 121 5.40 -3.79 0.69
N ILE A 122 5.39 -2.75 -0.14
CA ILE A 122 4.30 -2.49 -1.09
C ILE A 122 4.69 -3.19 -2.38
N TRP A 123 4.01 -4.27 -2.74
CA TRP A 123 4.38 -5.07 -3.92
C TRP A 123 3.52 -4.76 -5.15
N LYS A 124 2.40 -4.06 -4.95
CA LYS A 124 1.54 -3.56 -6.01
C LYS A 124 0.87 -2.26 -5.58
N VAL A 125 0.68 -1.37 -6.56
CA VAL A 125 -0.11 -0.15 -6.46
C VAL A 125 -1.06 -0.10 -7.66
N LYS A 126 -2.26 0.42 -7.47
CA LYS A 126 -3.26 0.63 -8.53
C LYS A 126 -4.05 1.89 -8.24
N ASP A 127 -4.39 2.63 -9.29
CA ASP A 127 -5.37 3.72 -9.25
C ASP A 127 -6.81 3.19 -9.23
#